data_AF-A0A451AXV4-F1
#
_entry.id   AF-A0A451AXV4-F1
#
_cell.length_a   1.000
_cell.length_b   1.000
_cell.length_c   1.000
_cell.angle_alpha   90.00
_cell.angle_beta   90.00
_cell.angle_gamma   90.00
#
_symmetry.space_group_name_H-M   'P 1'
#
loop_
_entity.id
_entity.type
_entity.pdbx_description
1 polymer ?
#
loop_
_entity_poly.entity_id
_entity_poly.type
_entity_poly.pdbx_seq_one_letter_code
_entity_poly.pdbx_strand_id
1 'polypeptide(L)'
;MKGAAYGDDGQGVRTMTPLNRNEYFEFLDADDIRITGARVGIETVLEDYLNAMSPEEIALRYPTLALEQVYATITFYLRNRRERDWAVGSTWNDGDTMPSRRDNNSGILHPPSSVFKP
;
A
#
# COMPACT_ATOMS: atom_id res chain seq x y z
N MET A 1 -40.42 12.59 32.73
CA MET A 1 -40.21 13.04 31.33
C MET A 1 -38.97 12.34 30.79
N LYS A 2 -39.12 11.56 29.72
CA LYS A 2 -38.05 10.80 29.04
C LYS A 2 -37.18 11.74 28.21
N GLY A 3 -35.90 11.39 28.02
CA GLY A 3 -35.16 11.87 26.86
C GLY A 3 -33.64 11.89 26.98
N ALA A 4 -33.03 10.72 26.78
CA ALA A 4 -31.65 10.48 26.35
C ALA A 4 -30.50 11.14 27.15
N ALA A 5 -30.01 10.37 28.13
CA ALA A 5 -28.61 10.40 28.48
C ALA A 5 -27.76 10.10 27.23
N TYR A 6 -26.74 10.92 26.99
CA TYR A 6 -25.59 10.57 26.17
C TYR A 6 -25.05 9.22 26.68
N GLY A 7 -25.26 8.15 25.91
CA GLY A 7 -24.59 6.87 26.10
C GLY A 7 -23.18 7.00 25.56
N ASP A 8 -22.23 7.18 26.46
CA ASP A 8 -20.80 6.98 26.24
C ASP A 8 -20.53 5.47 26.27
N ASP A 9 -20.43 4.84 25.09
CA ASP A 9 -20.15 3.41 24.91
C ASP A 9 -18.68 3.13 24.56
N GLY A 10 -17.78 4.10 24.75
CA GLY A 10 -16.33 3.86 24.72
C GLY A 10 -15.77 3.37 23.39
N GLN A 11 -16.55 3.39 22.31
CA GLN A 11 -16.12 3.07 20.95
C GLN A 11 -16.11 4.35 20.11
N GLY A 12 -15.40 5.37 20.59
CA GLY A 12 -15.11 6.60 19.86
C GLY A 12 -14.12 6.44 18.71
N VAL A 13 -13.98 5.23 18.14
CA VAL A 13 -13.35 5.12 16.83
C VAL A 13 -14.44 5.50 15.85
N ARG A 14 -14.42 6.75 15.38
CA ARG A 14 -15.13 7.13 14.15
C ARG A 14 -14.85 6.00 13.17
N THR A 15 -15.86 5.23 12.79
CA THR A 15 -15.72 4.27 11.70
C THR A 15 -15.31 5.11 10.51
N MET A 16 -14.01 5.15 10.23
CA MET A 16 -13.50 5.67 8.97
C MET A 16 -14.16 4.75 7.96
N THR A 17 -15.17 5.28 7.27
CA THR A 17 -15.84 4.58 6.17
C THR A 17 -14.72 3.96 5.34
N PRO A 18 -14.61 2.62 5.27
CA PRO A 18 -13.53 2.00 4.54
C PRO A 18 -13.57 2.52 3.12
N LEU A 19 -12.43 2.96 2.57
CA LEU A 19 -12.34 3.32 1.16
C LEU A 19 -12.95 2.18 0.34
N ASN A 20 -14.14 2.42 -0.23
CA ASN A 20 -14.80 1.44 -1.05
C ASN A 20 -14.12 1.47 -2.41
N ARG A 21 -13.24 0.51 -2.67
CA ARG A 21 -12.36 0.51 -3.84
C ARG A 21 -13.13 0.62 -5.17
N ASN A 22 -14.37 0.13 -5.23
CA ASN A 22 -15.19 0.17 -6.43
C ASN A 22 -15.85 1.55 -6.68
N GLU A 23 -15.88 2.41 -5.66
CA GLU A 23 -16.35 3.80 -5.80
C GLU A 23 -15.28 4.68 -6.48
N TYR A 24 -14.01 4.34 -6.28
CA TYR A 24 -12.88 5.13 -6.77
C TYR A 24 -12.18 4.55 -8.00
N PHE A 25 -12.27 3.24 -8.24
CA PHE A 25 -11.54 2.57 -9.31
C PHE A 25 -12.38 1.62 -10.17
N GLU A 26 -12.11 1.66 -11.47
CA GLU A 26 -12.59 0.73 -12.49
C GLU A 26 -11.45 -0.24 -12.87
N PHE A 27 -11.61 -1.52 -12.55
CA PHE A 27 -10.64 -2.57 -12.87
C PHE A 27 -10.99 -3.18 -14.22
N LEU A 28 -10.21 -2.84 -15.25
CA LEU A 28 -10.48 -3.28 -16.63
C LEU A 28 -9.62 -4.48 -17.00
N ASP A 29 -8.40 -4.56 -16.47
CA ASP A 29 -7.53 -5.73 -16.53
C ASP A 29 -6.69 -5.82 -15.23
N ALA A 30 -5.83 -6.83 -15.11
CA ALA A 30 -4.90 -7.01 -13.98
C ALA A 30 -3.96 -5.81 -13.80
N ASP A 31 -3.52 -5.19 -14.90
CA ASP A 31 -2.62 -4.04 -14.92
C ASP A 31 -3.29 -2.74 -15.40
N ASP A 32 -4.58 -2.77 -15.75
CA ASP A 32 -5.34 -1.60 -16.23
C ASP A 32 -6.42 -1.21 -15.21
N ILE A 33 -6.06 -0.25 -14.35
CA ILE A 33 -6.93 0.30 -13.32
C ILE A 33 -7.16 1.79 -13.62
N ARG A 34 -8.41 2.14 -13.89
CA ARG A 34 -8.86 3.52 -14.14
C ARG A 34 -9.50 4.14 -12.91
N ILE A 35 -9.43 5.46 -12.80
CA ILE A 35 -10.16 6.20 -11.76
C ILE A 35 -11.62 6.35 -12.22
N THR A 36 -12.57 5.99 -11.36
CA THR A 36 -14.00 5.98 -11.70
C THR A 36 -14.47 7.32 -12.26
N GLY A 37 -15.17 7.29 -13.39
CA GLY A 37 -15.68 8.51 -14.04
C GLY A 37 -14.61 9.39 -14.71
N ALA A 38 -13.34 8.97 -14.68
CA ALA A 38 -12.24 9.60 -15.38
C ALA A 38 -11.60 8.63 -16.39
N ARG A 39 -11.03 9.18 -17.46
CA ARG A 39 -10.22 8.39 -18.42
C ARG A 39 -8.75 8.28 -18.00
N VAL A 40 -8.44 8.70 -16.79
CA VAL A 40 -7.10 8.74 -16.22
C VAL A 40 -6.85 7.45 -15.46
N GLY A 41 -5.77 6.75 -15.80
CA GLY A 41 -5.33 5.57 -15.07
C GLY A 41 -4.59 5.96 -13.78
N ILE A 42 -4.54 5.02 -12.83
CA ILE A 42 -3.88 5.27 -11.54
C ILE A 42 -2.38 5.56 -11.72
N GLU A 43 -1.74 5.02 -12.77
CA GLU A 43 -0.33 5.22 -13.09
C GLU A 43 0.01 6.69 -13.30
N THR A 44 -0.90 7.45 -13.92
CA THR A 44 -0.69 8.88 -14.20
C THR A 44 -0.60 9.67 -12.90
N VAL A 45 -1.51 9.41 -11.95
CA VAL A 45 -1.51 10.07 -10.64
C VAL A 45 -0.29 9.64 -9.82
N LEU A 46 0.08 8.37 -9.88
CA LEU A 46 1.22 7.84 -9.13
C LEU A 46 2.56 8.34 -9.67
N GLU A 47 2.71 8.50 -10.98
CA GLU A 47 3.91 9.08 -11.59
C GLU A 47 4.15 10.50 -11.07
N ASP A 48 3.13 11.36 -11.07
CA ASP A 48 3.24 12.71 -10.55
C ASP A 48 3.53 12.75 -9.04
N TYR A 49 2.86 11.90 -8.26
CA TYR A 49 3.12 11.78 -6.82
C TYR A 49 4.57 11.33 -6.53
N LEU A 50 5.09 10.37 -7.30
CA LEU A 50 6.47 9.89 -7.18
C LEU A 50 7.50 10.94 -7.63
N ASN A 51 7.10 11.87 -8.50
CA ASN A 51 7.87 13.06 -8.88
C ASN A 51 7.74 14.20 -7.85
N ALA A 52 7.29 13.90 -6.63
CA ALA A 52 7.14 14.82 -5.50
C ALA A 52 6.10 15.93 -5.69
N MET A 53 5.15 15.75 -6.62
CA MET A 53 4.00 16.63 -6.71
C MET A 53 3.02 16.37 -5.56
N SER A 54 2.48 17.43 -4.96
CA SER A 54 1.47 17.28 -3.91
C SER A 54 0.13 16.78 -4.47
N PRO A 55 -0.70 16.07 -3.68
CA PRO A 55 -2.04 15.66 -4.10
C PRO A 55 -2.91 16.82 -4.60
N GLU A 56 -2.78 17.99 -3.98
CA GLU A 56 -3.48 19.22 -4.36
C GLU A 56 -3.04 19.72 -5.74
N GLU A 57 -1.73 19.74 -6.01
CA GLU A 57 -1.20 20.11 -7.33
C GLU A 57 -1.62 19.13 -8.42
N ILE A 58 -1.64 17.83 -8.11
CA ILE A 58 -2.13 16.79 -9.02
C ILE A 58 -3.62 17.01 -9.35
N ALA A 59 -4.45 17.29 -8.34
CA ALA A 59 -5.87 17.58 -8.56
C ALA A 59 -6.09 18.85 -9.39
N LEU A 60 -5.23 19.87 -9.24
CA LEU A 60 -5.26 21.07 -10.08
C LEU A 60 -4.83 20.77 -11.52
N ARG A 61 -3.87 19.86 -11.72
CA ARG A 61 -3.39 19.44 -13.05
C ARG A 61 -4.42 18.61 -13.80
N TYR A 62 -5.23 17.83 -13.09
CA TYR A 62 -6.29 16.98 -13.65
C TYR A 62 -7.67 17.39 -13.13
N PRO A 63 -8.30 18.44 -13.70
CA PRO A 63 -9.58 18.97 -13.20
C PRO A 63 -10.76 18.00 -13.26
N THR A 64 -10.62 16.90 -14.02
CA THR A 64 -11.59 15.81 -14.07
C THR A 64 -11.53 14.88 -12.86
N LEU A 65 -10.48 14.99 -12.04
CA LEU A 65 -10.28 14.20 -10.83
C LEU A 65 -10.68 15.03 -9.62
N ALA A 66 -11.53 14.46 -8.76
CA ALA A 66 -11.74 15.02 -7.44
C ALA A 66 -10.50 14.81 -6.56
N LEU A 67 -10.23 15.76 -5.65
CA LEU A 67 -9.11 15.65 -4.71
C LEU A 67 -9.17 14.35 -3.90
N GLU A 68 -10.38 13.92 -3.53
CA GLU A 68 -10.63 12.65 -2.84
C GLU A 68 -10.16 11.43 -3.67
N GLN A 69 -10.34 11.45 -5.00
CA GLN A 69 -9.89 10.36 -5.88
C GLN A 69 -8.36 10.31 -5.97
N VAL A 70 -7.68 11.46 -5.97
CA VAL A 70 -6.22 11.54 -5.93
C VAL A 70 -5.70 10.94 -4.62
N TYR A 71 -6.27 11.34 -3.48
CA TYR A 71 -5.92 10.78 -2.18
C TYR A 71 -6.24 9.29 -2.07
N ALA A 72 -7.36 8.82 -2.63
CA ALA A 72 -7.70 7.41 -2.67
C ALA A 72 -6.66 6.61 -3.47
N THR A 73 -6.19 7.13 -4.61
CA THR A 73 -5.16 6.51 -5.46
C THR A 73 -3.84 6.36 -4.72
N ILE A 74 -3.38 7.43 -4.07
CA ILE A 74 -2.14 7.42 -3.29
C ILE A 74 -2.28 6.46 -2.09
N THR A 75 -3.41 6.50 -1.39
CA THR A 75 -3.68 5.60 -0.25
C THR A 75 -3.67 4.13 -0.68
N PHE A 76 -4.29 3.82 -1.82
CA PHE A 76 -4.29 2.49 -2.41
C PHE A 76 -2.86 2.00 -2.70
N TYR A 77 -2.04 2.85 -3.32
CA TYR A 77 -0.64 2.55 -3.58
C TYR A 77 0.19 2.31 -2.31
N LEU A 78 0.07 3.19 -1.31
CA LEU A 78 0.83 3.08 -0.06
C LEU A 78 0.47 1.84 0.76
N ARG A 79 -0.82 1.47 0.78
CA ARG A 79 -1.27 0.24 1.46
C ARG A 79 -0.63 -1.01 0.85
N ASN A 80 -0.64 -1.12 -0.48
CA ASN A 80 -0.07 -2.26 -1.19
C ASN A 80 1.47 -2.28 -1.09
N ARG A 81 2.11 -1.11 -1.00
CA ARG A 81 3.56 -1.02 -0.73
C ARG A 81 3.90 -1.55 0.66
N ARG A 82 3.12 -1.20 1.68
CA ARG A 82 3.32 -1.69 3.05
C ARG A 82 3.21 -3.21 3.17
N GLU A 83 2.29 -3.82 2.42
CA GLU A 83 2.15 -5.28 2.34
C GLU A 83 3.40 -5.94 1.72
N ARG A 84 4.00 -5.30 0.70
CA ARG A 84 5.26 -5.77 0.10
C ARG A 84 6.48 -5.54 0.99
N ASP A 85 6.55 -4.40 1.67
CA ASP A 85 7.64 -4.08 2.60
C ASP A 85 7.62 -5.02 3.83
N TRP A 86 6.43 -5.40 4.32
CA TRP A 86 6.28 -6.42 5.38
C TRP A 86 6.84 -7.79 4.95
N ALA A 87 6.62 -8.19 3.69
CA ALA A 87 7.14 -9.44 3.16
C ALA A 87 8.68 -9.44 3.07
N VAL A 88 9.31 -8.28 2.84
CA VAL A 88 10.79 -8.16 2.79
C VAL A 88 11.43 -8.06 4.17
N GLY A 89 10.73 -7.47 5.15
CA GLY A 89 11.20 -7.34 6.53
C GLY A 89 11.14 -8.65 7.34
N SER A 90 10.42 -9.66 6.86
CA SER A 90 10.26 -10.97 7.52
C SER A 90 11.27 -12.03 7.05
N THR A 91 12.14 -11.74 6.07
CA THR A 91 13.19 -12.68 5.62
C THR A 91 14.58 -12.42 6.23
N TRP A 92 14.71 -11.49 7.19
CA TRP A 92 15.97 -11.19 7.85
C TRP A 92 15.77 -10.82 9.33
N ASN A 93 15.35 -11.79 10.15
CA ASN A 93 15.39 -11.66 11.61
C ASN A 93 15.84 -12.95 12.33
N ASP A 94 16.70 -13.76 11.71
CA ASP A 94 17.42 -14.83 12.41
C ASP A 94 18.82 -14.33 12.82
N GLY A 95 18.83 -13.20 13.53
CA GLY A 95 20.04 -12.54 14.02
C GLY A 95 20.43 -12.89 15.44
N ASP A 96 19.61 -13.68 16.15
CA ASP A 96 19.94 -14.12 17.51
C ASP A 96 19.88 -15.65 17.64
N THR A 97 21.08 -16.20 17.80
CA THR A 97 21.41 -17.56 18.26
C THR A 97 21.55 -18.63 17.18
N MET A 98 22.81 -18.94 16.83
CA MET A 98 23.38 -20.21 17.27
C MET A 98 24.87 -20.07 17.63
N PRO A 99 25.29 -20.66 18.77
CA PRO A 99 26.66 -20.57 19.27
C PRO A 99 27.59 -21.52 18.51
N SER A 100 28.80 -21.01 18.26
CA SER A 100 30.08 -21.71 18.07
C SER A 100 30.07 -23.15 17.54
N ARG A 101 30.65 -23.35 16.36
CA ARG A 101 31.69 -24.39 16.22
C ARG A 101 32.92 -23.81 15.55
N ARG A 102 34.02 -23.83 16.31
CA ARG A 102 35.37 -23.79 15.79
C ARG A 102 35.58 -25.07 15.00
N ASP A 103 35.62 -24.99 13.68
CA ASP A 103 36.43 -25.87 12.86
C ASP A 103 36.88 -25.18 11.58
N ASN A 104 38.17 -24.94 11.59
CA ASN A 104 39.07 -24.70 10.48
C ASN A 104 38.99 -25.82 9.43
N ASN A 105 38.04 -25.75 8.48
CA ASN A 105 38.23 -26.39 7.19
C ASN A 105 37.46 -25.69 6.06
N SER A 106 38.19 -25.40 5.00
CA SER A 106 37.80 -24.66 3.81
C SER A 106 36.64 -25.33 3.06
N GLY A 107 35.56 -24.59 2.81
CA GLY A 107 34.46 -25.04 1.96
C GLY A 107 33.66 -23.85 1.45
N ILE A 108 33.92 -23.46 0.20
CA ILE A 108 33.22 -22.39 -0.51
C ILE A 108 31.71 -22.70 -0.51
N LEU A 109 30.92 -21.94 0.24
CA LEU A 109 29.47 -21.99 0.13
C LEU A 109 29.08 -21.12 -1.08
N HIS A 110 28.95 -21.75 -2.24
CA HIS A 110 28.28 -21.10 -3.37
C HIS A 110 26.82 -20.83 -2.98
N PRO A 111 26.28 -19.62 -3.25
CA PRO A 111 24.84 -19.41 -3.13
C PRO A 111 24.13 -20.29 -4.18
N PRO A 112 23.01 -20.94 -3.85
CA PRO A 112 22.28 -21.71 -4.84
C PRO A 112 21.80 -20.80 -5.96
N SER A 113 22.22 -21.14 -7.18
CA SER A 113 21.86 -20.49 -8.43
C SER A 113 20.36 -20.52 -8.69
N SER A 114 19.82 -19.36 -9.08
CA SER A 114 18.62 -19.09 -9.90
C SER A 114 17.38 -19.99 -9.72
N VAL A 115 16.24 -19.39 -9.36
CA VAL A 115 15.28 -18.81 -10.32
C VAL A 115 14.61 -19.89 -11.18
N PHE A 116 13.27 -19.82 -11.16
CA PHE A 116 12.28 -20.43 -12.06
C PHE A 116 11.66 -21.79 -11.67
N LYS A 117 10.38 -21.64 -11.30
CA LYS A 117 9.17 -22.50 -11.40
C LYS A 117 9.12 -23.46 -12.61
N PRO A 118 8.18 -24.44 -12.70
CA PRO A 118 6.75 -24.39 -12.32
C PRO A 118 6.36 -24.94 -10.95
#